data_AF-A0AAE0M769-F1
#
_entry.id   AF-A0AAE0M769-F1
#
_cell.length_a   1.000
_cell.length_b   1.000
_cell.length_c   1.000
_cell.angle_alpha   90.00
_cell.angle_beta   90.00
_cell.angle_gamma   90.00
#
_symmetry.space_group_name_H-M   'P 1'
#
loop_
_entity.id
_entity.type
_entity.pdbx_description
1 polymer ?
#
loop_
_entity_poly.entity_id
_entity_poly.type
_entity_poly.pdbx_seq_one_letter_code
_entity_poly.pdbx_strand_id
1 'polypeptide(L)'
;MLDHSLFNLLAIRTCILALRYTPVLEAALLIACLFFSRNSNHPLLSQITIYVLVGLLTLEATYYLLFYRRHKDRLSESRAQHPAPLTPSARRALFERCVANVPDWDRYLRLWFLLGSNSTNSSSPGNDLDRIKRDNVREFLLWGFFDGTDSASEEEETELQGYLARVESLSGRKFAPGRGSANPLRLTIDEVITCYRSVVWYAIVAFIDLVTYLSLSVWHGFDHYKPAPTTFTQHSCSSAPASVSVFPPRLHLQTLKSPSSSIGYWYRPHVSRTKLPILFIHGIGVGLWPYTKFLGELDADNEIGIIALEIMPMSTRLTHPPLAQADFLREVGQIWSAHGQDWERFVLVSHSYGSVLSTHILRSADLGPRVRGLVLIDPVSILLHLPDVAYNFTRRAPKTANEWQLWYFASMDMGVAEGLGRHFFWRENIIWREELVRLDCKEKEEEVGDHNAQRRRLRNGKQLRSDKGRKVAVCLSGRDLIVDTRTVARYLASDVDFADLRRQGGNEVDDMFGNETTCTVGSRLNPALEIMWFPQLDHAQVFDSAKDRARVVEKIRRFCLEAVGDEEEVALN
;
A
#
# COMPACT_ATOMS: atom_id res chain seq x y z
N MET A 1 -0.05 5.98 -15.52
CA MET A 1 -0.32 4.61 -16.03
C MET A 1 -0.44 4.60 -17.55
N LEU A 2 -0.07 3.50 -18.20
CA LEU A 2 -0.21 3.34 -19.65
C LEU A 2 -1.68 3.22 -20.08
N ASP A 3 -2.03 3.76 -21.25
CA ASP A 3 -3.37 3.57 -21.82
C ASP A 3 -3.59 2.14 -22.35
N HIS A 4 -4.81 1.83 -22.79
CA HIS A 4 -5.19 0.49 -23.24
C HIS A 4 -4.87 0.23 -24.74
N SER A 5 -3.99 1.03 -25.36
CA SER A 5 -3.65 0.85 -26.77
C SER A 5 -2.85 -0.44 -27.01
N LEU A 6 -3.05 -1.06 -28.18
CA LEU A 6 -2.28 -2.23 -28.60
C LEU A 6 -0.78 -1.93 -28.68
N PHE A 7 -0.43 -0.71 -29.12
CA PHE A 7 0.96 -0.26 -29.16
C PHE A 7 1.59 -0.31 -27.76
N ASN A 8 0.96 0.31 -26.76
CA ASN A 8 1.49 0.31 -25.39
C ASN A 8 1.54 -1.10 -24.80
N LEU A 9 0.57 -1.97 -25.13
CA LEU A 9 0.60 -3.37 -24.72
C LEU A 9 1.79 -4.14 -25.31
N LEU A 10 2.09 -3.95 -26.60
CA LEU A 10 3.25 -4.60 -27.23
C LEU A 10 4.56 -4.00 -26.70
N ALA A 11 4.63 -2.69 -26.55
CA ALA A 11 5.81 -1.99 -26.04
C ALA A 11 6.15 -2.42 -24.61
N ILE A 12 5.17 -2.44 -23.69
CA ILE A 12 5.42 -2.81 -22.29
C ILE A 12 5.83 -4.28 -22.17
N ARG A 13 5.21 -5.19 -22.93
CA ARG A 13 5.60 -6.61 -22.93
C ARG A 13 6.99 -6.82 -23.50
N THR A 14 7.36 -6.10 -24.55
CA THR A 14 8.72 -6.14 -25.12
C THR A 14 9.75 -5.60 -24.12
N CYS A 15 9.45 -4.49 -23.46
CA CYS A 15 10.30 -3.92 -22.40
C CYS A 15 10.50 -4.91 -21.24
N ILE A 16 9.43 -5.55 -20.78
CA ILE A 16 9.47 -6.56 -19.72
C ILE A 16 10.32 -7.76 -20.13
N LEU A 17 10.15 -8.26 -21.36
CA LEU A 17 10.96 -9.35 -21.90
C LEU A 17 12.45 -8.98 -21.91
N ALA A 18 12.79 -7.79 -22.39
CA ALA A 18 14.16 -7.30 -22.45
C ALA A 18 14.81 -7.18 -21.06
N LEU A 19 14.08 -6.64 -20.08
CA LEU A 19 14.59 -6.47 -18.70
C LEU A 19 14.65 -7.80 -17.92
N ARG A 20 13.66 -8.68 -18.11
CA ARG A 20 13.60 -9.95 -17.39
C ARG A 20 14.62 -10.96 -17.90
N TYR A 21 14.84 -10.99 -19.22
CA TYR A 21 15.72 -11.95 -19.87
C TYR A 21 17.02 -11.33 -20.37
N THR A 22 17.42 -10.18 -19.82
CA THR A 22 18.67 -9.49 -20.17
C THR A 22 19.87 -10.44 -20.27
N PRO A 23 20.14 -11.35 -19.31
CA PRO A 23 21.32 -12.21 -19.37
C PRO A 23 21.25 -13.25 -20.49
N VAL A 24 20.03 -13.70 -20.82
CA VAL A 24 19.81 -14.66 -21.93
C VAL A 24 20.03 -13.96 -23.26
N LEU A 25 19.56 -12.72 -23.40
CA LEU A 25 19.77 -11.91 -24.59
C LEU A 25 21.25 -11.56 -24.78
N GLU A 26 21.94 -11.15 -23.72
CA GLU A 26 23.38 -10.89 -23.73
C GLU A 26 24.20 -12.13 -24.09
N ALA A 27 23.85 -13.30 -23.54
CA ALA A 27 24.50 -14.56 -23.88
C ALA A 27 24.27 -14.96 -25.34
N ALA A 28 23.05 -14.80 -25.86
CA ALA A 28 22.74 -15.06 -27.27
C ALA A 28 23.53 -14.13 -28.20
N LEU A 29 23.63 -12.84 -27.86
CA LEU A 29 24.43 -11.87 -28.60
C LEU A 29 25.93 -12.20 -28.56
N LEU A 30 26.43 -12.67 -27.42
CA LEU A 30 27.83 -13.08 -27.27
C LEU A 30 28.14 -14.28 -28.18
N ILE A 31 27.28 -15.30 -28.18
CA ILE A 31 27.43 -16.48 -29.05
C ILE A 31 27.42 -16.06 -30.53
N ALA A 32 26.50 -15.19 -30.91
CA ALA A 32 26.44 -14.67 -32.28
C ALA A 32 27.73 -13.89 -32.65
N CYS A 33 28.21 -13.02 -31.76
CA CYS A 33 29.45 -12.26 -31.98
C CYS A 33 30.67 -13.18 -32.10
N LEU A 34 30.77 -14.23 -31.27
CA LEU A 34 31.85 -15.22 -31.37
C LEU A 34 31.81 -16.00 -32.69
N PHE A 35 30.62 -16.27 -33.23
CA PHE A 35 30.46 -16.94 -34.52
C PHE A 35 30.83 -16.04 -35.70
N PHE A 36 30.30 -14.81 -35.75
CA PHE A 36 30.49 -13.90 -36.88
C PHE A 36 31.81 -13.12 -36.86
N SER A 37 32.43 -12.92 -35.69
CA SER A 37 33.72 -12.22 -35.57
C SER A 37 34.85 -12.86 -36.38
N ARG A 38 34.77 -14.18 -36.63
CA ARG A 38 35.72 -14.91 -37.49
C ARG A 38 35.76 -14.41 -38.93
N ASN A 39 34.67 -13.84 -39.42
CA ASN A 39 34.52 -13.34 -40.79
C ASN A 39 34.28 -11.82 -40.84
N SER A 40 34.58 -11.10 -39.75
CA SER A 40 34.27 -9.67 -39.63
C SER A 40 35.30 -8.80 -40.32
N ASN A 41 34.82 -7.83 -41.12
CA ASN A 41 35.65 -6.78 -41.70
C ASN A 41 36.16 -5.76 -40.64
N HIS A 42 35.65 -5.83 -39.41
CA HIS A 42 36.02 -4.96 -38.29
C HIS A 42 36.35 -5.78 -37.03
N PRO A 43 37.54 -6.40 -36.97
CA PRO A 43 37.92 -7.30 -35.88
C PRO A 43 38.00 -6.61 -34.51
N LEU A 44 38.50 -5.36 -34.47
CA LEU A 44 38.61 -4.59 -33.22
C LEU A 44 37.25 -4.31 -32.58
N LEU A 45 36.27 -3.85 -33.36
CA LEU A 45 34.90 -3.60 -32.86
C LEU A 45 34.24 -4.89 -32.36
N SER A 46 34.46 -6.00 -33.07
CA SER A 46 33.95 -7.31 -32.68
C SER A 46 34.55 -7.76 -31.35
N GLN A 47 35.86 -7.56 -31.16
CA GLN A 47 36.58 -7.89 -29.93
C GLN A 47 36.12 -7.02 -28.75
N ILE A 48 35.95 -5.70 -28.95
CA ILE A 48 35.41 -4.79 -27.93
C ILE A 48 34.00 -5.25 -27.52
N THR A 49 33.14 -5.56 -28.49
CA THR A 49 31.77 -6.02 -28.23
C THR A 49 31.75 -7.30 -27.40
N ILE A 50 32.61 -8.27 -27.73
CA ILE A 50 32.76 -9.51 -26.96
C ILE A 50 33.18 -9.20 -25.52
N TYR A 51 34.20 -8.35 -25.30
CA TYR A 51 34.63 -8.00 -23.95
C TYR A 51 33.54 -7.28 -23.14
N VAL A 52 32.77 -6.39 -23.77
CA VAL A 52 31.64 -5.71 -23.12
C VAL A 52 30.58 -6.74 -22.70
N LEU A 53 30.17 -7.65 -23.59
CA LEU A 53 29.17 -8.68 -23.28
C LEU A 53 29.64 -9.65 -22.18
N VAL A 54 30.91 -10.07 -22.21
CA VAL A 54 31.49 -10.87 -21.13
C VAL A 54 31.50 -10.10 -19.81
N GLY A 55 31.83 -8.81 -19.84
CA GLY A 55 31.79 -7.93 -18.67
C GLY A 55 30.39 -7.81 -18.08
N LEU A 56 29.36 -7.59 -18.91
CA LEU A 56 27.96 -7.50 -18.48
C LEU A 56 27.47 -8.82 -17.86
N LEU A 57 27.75 -9.96 -18.49
CA LEU A 57 27.39 -11.28 -17.95
C LEU A 57 28.13 -11.59 -16.64
N THR A 58 29.39 -11.17 -16.52
CA THR A 58 30.17 -11.33 -15.28
C THR A 58 29.61 -10.46 -14.17
N LEU A 59 29.22 -9.22 -14.48
CA LEU A 59 28.57 -8.31 -13.55
C LEU A 59 27.23 -8.89 -13.09
N GLU A 60 26.42 -9.38 -14.02
CA GLU A 60 25.13 -10.02 -13.73
C GLU A 60 25.32 -11.25 -12.83
N ALA A 61 26.26 -12.14 -13.16
CA ALA A 61 26.55 -13.33 -12.36
C ALA A 61 27.02 -12.98 -10.95
N THR A 62 27.86 -11.95 -10.82
CA THR A 62 28.33 -11.44 -9.52
C THR A 62 27.17 -10.88 -8.71
N TYR A 63 26.35 -10.03 -9.31
CA TYR A 63 25.13 -9.50 -8.69
C TYR A 63 24.17 -10.62 -8.26
N TYR A 64 23.94 -11.61 -9.13
CA TYR A 64 23.06 -12.73 -8.87
C TYR A 64 23.51 -13.51 -7.63
N LEU A 65 24.79 -13.87 -7.58
CA LEU A 65 25.37 -14.67 -6.49
C LEU A 65 25.43 -13.88 -5.17
N LEU A 66 25.81 -12.60 -5.22
CA LEU A 66 26.04 -11.80 -4.02
C LEU A 66 24.78 -11.17 -3.43
N PHE A 67 23.79 -10.79 -4.24
CA PHE A 67 22.61 -10.04 -3.78
C PHE A 67 21.31 -10.80 -4.04
N TYR A 68 21.01 -11.13 -5.30
CA TYR A 68 19.71 -11.68 -5.67
C TYR A 68 19.44 -13.04 -5.03
N ARG A 69 20.40 -13.97 -5.11
CA ARG A 69 20.28 -15.32 -4.56
C ARG A 69 20.11 -15.27 -3.04
N ARG A 70 20.90 -14.47 -2.32
CA ARG A 70 20.80 -14.35 -0.86
C ARG A 70 19.43 -13.85 -0.42
N HIS A 71 18.89 -12.85 -1.11
CA HIS A 71 17.54 -12.33 -0.80
C HIS A 71 16.46 -13.36 -1.15
N LYS A 72 16.61 -14.07 -2.28
CA LYS A 72 15.68 -15.14 -2.67
C LYS A 72 15.67 -16.30 -1.67
N ASP A 73 16.84 -16.73 -1.22
CA ASP A 73 17.00 -17.79 -0.22
C ASP A 73 16.32 -17.36 1.09
N ARG A 74 16.59 -16.13 1.58
CA ARG A 74 15.89 -15.53 2.74
C ARG A 74 14.37 -15.56 2.56
N LEU A 75 13.86 -15.12 1.40
CA LEU A 75 12.43 -15.09 1.13
C LEU A 75 11.82 -16.50 1.17
N SER A 76 12.50 -17.51 0.61
CA SER A 76 12.01 -18.89 0.59
C SER A 76 11.91 -19.52 1.99
N GLU A 77 12.86 -19.17 2.87
CA GLU A 77 12.93 -19.63 4.26
C GLU A 77 12.01 -18.81 5.18
N SER A 78 11.71 -17.56 4.80
CA SER A 78 10.89 -16.66 5.60
C SER A 78 9.47 -17.21 5.83
N ARG A 79 9.00 -17.04 7.07
CA ARG A 79 7.63 -17.31 7.50
C ARG A 79 7.09 -16.04 8.16
N ALA A 80 5.81 -15.76 7.92
CA ALA A 80 5.17 -14.61 8.53
C ALA A 80 5.12 -14.78 10.05
N GLN A 81 5.54 -13.75 10.78
CA GLN A 81 5.43 -13.71 12.23
C GLN A 81 4.14 -12.96 12.57
N HIS A 82 3.08 -13.73 12.81
CA HIS A 82 1.75 -13.18 13.02
C HIS A 82 1.67 -12.34 14.32
N PRO A 83 0.82 -11.30 14.36
CA PRO A 83 0.62 -10.50 15.57
C PRO A 83 -0.01 -11.33 16.68
N ALA A 84 -0.09 -10.74 17.88
CA ALA A 84 -0.81 -11.35 18.98
C ALA A 84 -2.23 -11.78 18.56
N PRO A 85 -2.67 -12.99 18.92
CA PRO A 85 -4.02 -13.45 18.61
C PRO A 85 -5.07 -12.53 19.23
N LEU A 86 -6.15 -12.30 18.49
CA LEU A 86 -7.31 -11.58 19.02
C LEU A 86 -8.05 -12.43 20.05
N THR A 87 -8.65 -11.77 21.04
CA THR A 87 -9.62 -12.42 21.92
C THR A 87 -10.84 -12.89 21.10
N PRO A 88 -11.56 -13.95 21.52
CA PRO A 88 -12.74 -14.43 20.80
C PRO A 88 -13.80 -13.35 20.56
N SER A 89 -13.99 -12.44 21.52
CA SER A 89 -14.94 -11.32 21.38
C SER A 89 -14.47 -10.29 20.35
N ALA A 90 -13.20 -9.90 20.38
CA ALA A 90 -12.62 -8.96 19.42
C ALA A 90 -12.62 -9.54 18.00
N ARG A 91 -12.27 -10.83 17.86
CA ARG A 91 -12.30 -11.56 16.59
C ARG A 91 -13.71 -11.62 16.01
N ARG A 92 -14.73 -11.89 16.85
CA ARG A 92 -16.14 -11.88 16.44
C ARG A 92 -16.62 -10.50 16.01
N ALA A 93 -16.25 -9.46 16.74
CA ALA A 93 -16.57 -8.08 16.37
C ALA A 93 -15.95 -7.70 15.02
N LEU A 94 -14.68 -8.06 14.80
CA LEU A 94 -14.00 -7.86 13.53
C LEU A 94 -14.69 -8.62 12.39
N PHE A 95 -15.01 -9.89 12.60
CA PHE A 95 -15.72 -10.71 11.62
C PHE A 95 -17.10 -10.13 11.25
N GLU A 96 -17.93 -9.79 12.23
CA GLU A 96 -19.26 -9.20 11.96
C GLU A 96 -19.13 -7.84 11.23
N ARG A 97 -18.12 -7.03 11.56
CA ARG A 97 -17.86 -5.76 10.86
C ARG A 97 -17.43 -5.96 9.41
N CYS A 98 -16.61 -6.97 9.13
CA CYS A 98 -16.24 -7.35 7.76
C CYS A 98 -17.47 -7.80 6.98
N VAL A 99 -18.22 -8.80 7.46
CA VAL A 99 -19.35 -9.35 6.70
C VAL A 99 -20.50 -8.35 6.52
N ALA A 100 -20.67 -7.39 7.44
CA ALA A 100 -21.61 -6.26 7.28
C ALA A 100 -21.23 -5.33 6.12
N ASN A 101 -19.95 -5.30 5.74
CA ASN A 101 -19.39 -4.45 4.71
C ASN A 101 -18.97 -5.20 3.43
N VAL A 102 -19.44 -6.44 3.22
CA VAL A 102 -19.28 -7.17 1.94
C VAL A 102 -20.41 -6.77 0.99
N PRO A 103 -20.18 -5.98 -0.08
CA PRO A 103 -21.25 -5.51 -0.96
C PRO A 103 -21.85 -6.62 -1.82
N ASP A 104 -21.00 -7.51 -2.36
CA ASP A 104 -21.34 -8.60 -3.26
C ASP A 104 -20.61 -9.89 -2.83
N TRP A 105 -21.36 -10.87 -2.35
CA TRP A 105 -20.84 -12.14 -1.86
C TRP A 105 -20.29 -13.04 -2.97
N ASP A 106 -20.89 -13.03 -4.16
CA ASP A 106 -20.44 -13.88 -5.26
C ASP A 106 -19.08 -13.39 -5.75
N ARG A 107 -18.92 -12.07 -5.91
CA ARG A 107 -17.63 -11.47 -6.24
C ARG A 107 -16.60 -11.67 -5.13
N TYR A 108 -17.01 -11.49 -3.87
CA TYR A 108 -16.15 -11.71 -2.70
C TYR A 108 -15.54 -13.12 -2.72
N LEU A 109 -16.38 -14.14 -2.88
CA LEU A 109 -15.94 -15.53 -2.94
C LEU A 109 -15.11 -15.82 -4.20
N ARG A 110 -15.50 -15.34 -5.38
CA ARG A 110 -14.73 -15.60 -6.62
C ARG A 110 -13.29 -15.12 -6.53
N LEU A 111 -13.07 -13.94 -5.96
CA LEU A 111 -11.74 -13.34 -5.90
C LEU A 111 -10.90 -13.93 -4.75
N TRP A 112 -11.48 -14.11 -3.55
CA TRP A 112 -10.77 -14.76 -2.43
C TRP A 112 -10.44 -16.23 -2.72
N PHE A 113 -11.19 -16.92 -3.58
CA PHE A 113 -10.94 -18.32 -3.95
C PHE A 113 -10.31 -18.51 -5.35
N LEU A 114 -9.74 -17.44 -5.92
CA LEU A 114 -8.97 -17.47 -7.18
C LEU A 114 -9.74 -18.03 -8.39
N LEU A 115 -11.06 -17.89 -8.41
CA LEU A 115 -11.92 -18.34 -9.52
C LEU A 115 -11.97 -17.34 -10.69
N GLY A 116 -11.34 -16.17 -10.54
CA GLY A 116 -11.28 -15.10 -11.54
C GLY A 116 -12.59 -14.31 -11.67
N SER A 117 -12.52 -13.10 -12.24
CA SER A 117 -13.70 -12.26 -12.47
C SER A 117 -14.47 -12.63 -13.75
N ASN A 118 -13.85 -13.34 -14.69
CA ASN A 118 -14.36 -13.56 -16.06
C ASN A 118 -14.62 -15.04 -16.36
N SER A 119 -15.21 -15.79 -15.43
CA SER A 119 -15.79 -17.09 -15.77
C SER A 119 -17.09 -16.91 -16.54
N THR A 120 -16.96 -16.53 -17.80
CA THR A 120 -18.02 -16.59 -18.81
C THR A 120 -17.65 -17.51 -19.96
N ASN A 121 -16.44 -18.09 -19.96
CA ASN A 121 -15.93 -18.93 -21.05
C ASN A 121 -15.71 -20.41 -20.66
N SER A 122 -16.28 -20.86 -19.54
CA SER A 122 -16.39 -22.30 -19.27
C SER A 122 -17.62 -22.83 -20.01
N SER A 123 -17.41 -23.84 -20.85
CA SER A 123 -18.42 -24.52 -21.69
C SER A 123 -19.49 -25.31 -20.90
N SER A 124 -19.54 -25.13 -19.57
CA SER A 124 -20.63 -25.57 -18.71
C SER A 124 -21.01 -24.40 -17.79
N PRO A 125 -22.23 -23.85 -17.88
CA PRO A 125 -22.76 -22.82 -16.96
C PRO A 125 -23.08 -23.40 -15.56
N GLY A 126 -22.28 -24.35 -15.07
CA GLY A 126 -22.34 -24.90 -13.72
C GLY A 126 -21.47 -24.06 -12.82
N ASN A 127 -22.04 -22.95 -12.31
CA ASN A 127 -21.64 -22.16 -11.14
C ASN A 127 -20.24 -22.48 -10.56
N ASP A 128 -19.17 -21.86 -11.07
CA ASP A 128 -17.79 -22.05 -10.58
C ASP A 128 -17.62 -21.98 -9.04
N LEU A 129 -18.55 -21.30 -8.35
CA LEU A 129 -18.64 -21.24 -6.91
C LEU A 129 -18.88 -22.60 -6.24
N ASP A 130 -19.43 -23.59 -6.96
CA ASP A 130 -19.60 -24.98 -6.49
C ASP A 130 -18.25 -25.69 -6.28
N ARG A 131 -17.16 -25.13 -6.86
CA ARG A 131 -15.78 -25.57 -6.59
C ARG A 131 -15.31 -25.19 -5.19
N ILE A 132 -16.00 -24.27 -4.52
CA ILE A 132 -15.76 -23.88 -3.13
C ILE A 132 -16.62 -24.79 -2.25
N LYS A 133 -15.97 -25.55 -1.38
CA LYS A 133 -16.63 -26.40 -0.39
C LYS A 133 -16.30 -25.95 1.02
N ARG A 134 -16.93 -26.56 2.03
CA ARG A 134 -16.79 -26.16 3.44
C ARG A 134 -15.34 -26.07 3.90
N ASP A 135 -14.48 -27.03 3.51
CA ASP A 135 -13.09 -27.04 3.97
C ASP A 135 -12.29 -25.86 3.38
N ASN A 136 -12.60 -25.41 2.16
CA ASN A 136 -11.95 -24.23 1.58
C ASN A 136 -12.32 -22.96 2.36
N VAL A 137 -13.59 -22.82 2.73
CA VAL A 137 -14.07 -21.68 3.54
C VAL A 137 -13.48 -21.73 4.94
N ARG A 138 -13.37 -22.93 5.53
CA ARG A 138 -12.69 -23.16 6.79
C ARG A 138 -11.22 -22.71 6.74
N GLU A 139 -10.45 -23.17 5.74
CA GLU A 139 -9.05 -22.75 5.50
C GLU A 139 -8.91 -21.23 5.38
N PHE A 140 -9.81 -20.59 4.63
CA PHE A 140 -9.84 -19.14 4.45
C PHE A 140 -10.10 -18.38 5.76
N LEU A 141 -11.12 -18.80 6.51
CA LEU A 141 -11.49 -18.15 7.77
C LEU A 141 -10.42 -18.35 8.86
N LEU A 142 -9.80 -19.53 8.90
CA LEU A 142 -8.70 -19.83 9.81
C LEU A 142 -7.52 -18.89 9.58
N TRP A 143 -7.10 -18.72 8.32
CA TRP A 143 -6.08 -17.74 7.97
C TRP A 143 -6.52 -16.30 8.27
N GLY A 144 -7.72 -15.94 7.81
CA GLY A 144 -8.19 -14.55 7.83
C GLY A 144 -8.39 -14.00 9.23
N PHE A 145 -8.93 -14.80 10.16
CA PHE A 145 -9.36 -14.32 11.48
C PHE A 145 -8.62 -14.93 12.67
N PHE A 146 -7.94 -16.07 12.49
CA PHE A 146 -7.24 -16.77 13.58
C PHE A 146 -5.71 -16.79 13.41
N ASP A 147 -5.18 -16.31 12.27
CA ASP A 147 -3.76 -16.45 11.91
C ASP A 147 -3.25 -17.89 11.84
N GLY A 148 -4.16 -18.86 11.82
CA GLY A 148 -3.83 -20.26 11.82
C GLY A 148 -3.43 -20.75 10.43
N THR A 149 -2.59 -21.78 10.39
CA THR A 149 -2.23 -22.46 9.14
C THR A 149 -3.23 -23.57 8.80
N ASP A 150 -3.28 -24.64 9.60
CA ASP A 150 -4.08 -25.83 9.29
C ASP A 150 -4.83 -26.42 10.50
N SER A 151 -4.31 -26.25 11.72
CA SER A 151 -4.90 -26.77 12.95
C SER A 151 -5.59 -25.67 13.76
N ALA A 152 -6.76 -26.01 14.32
CA ALA A 152 -7.50 -25.19 15.26
C ALA A 152 -7.75 -26.03 16.53
N SER A 153 -7.77 -25.39 17.70
CA SER A 153 -8.25 -26.02 18.94
C SER A 153 -9.76 -26.35 18.85
N GLU A 154 -10.28 -27.18 19.74
CA GLU A 154 -11.73 -27.51 19.76
C GLU A 154 -12.62 -26.27 19.95
N GLU A 155 -12.16 -25.31 20.76
CA GLU A 155 -12.85 -24.04 20.98
C GLU A 155 -12.86 -23.17 19.71
N GLU A 156 -11.71 -23.04 19.05
CA GLU A 156 -11.59 -22.30 17.80
C GLU A 156 -12.39 -22.95 16.67
N GLU A 157 -12.42 -24.28 16.61
CA GLU A 157 -13.22 -25.00 15.63
C GLU A 157 -14.72 -24.71 15.84
N THR A 158 -15.18 -24.69 17.09
CA THR A 158 -16.58 -24.34 17.40
C THR A 158 -16.92 -22.92 16.93
N GLU A 159 -16.02 -21.96 17.17
CA GLU A 159 -16.18 -20.59 16.71
C GLU A 159 -16.16 -20.49 15.17
N LEU A 160 -15.24 -21.21 14.53
CA LEU A 160 -15.07 -21.27 13.07
C LEU A 160 -16.29 -21.83 12.37
N GLN A 161 -16.93 -22.86 12.94
CA GLN A 161 -18.21 -23.38 12.44
C GLN A 161 -19.32 -22.33 12.51
N GLY A 162 -19.32 -21.49 13.55
CA GLY A 162 -20.22 -20.34 13.67
C GLY A 162 -20.01 -19.32 12.55
N TYR A 163 -18.77 -18.93 12.28
CA TYR A 163 -18.43 -18.02 11.17
C TYR A 163 -18.79 -18.61 9.81
N LEU A 164 -18.52 -19.90 9.59
CA LEU A 164 -18.88 -20.58 8.35
C LEU A 164 -20.40 -20.57 8.14
N ALA A 165 -21.19 -20.91 9.17
CA ALA A 165 -22.66 -20.85 9.10
C ALA A 165 -23.16 -19.43 8.82
N ARG A 166 -22.49 -18.41 9.38
CA ARG A 166 -22.79 -17.00 9.12
C ARG A 166 -22.50 -16.61 7.68
N VAL A 167 -21.37 -17.05 7.10
CA VAL A 167 -21.05 -16.84 5.67
C VAL A 167 -22.08 -17.53 4.77
N GLU A 168 -22.48 -18.78 5.07
CA GLU A 168 -23.54 -19.48 4.31
C GLU A 168 -24.86 -18.71 4.33
N SER A 169 -25.24 -18.19 5.51
CA SER A 169 -26.46 -17.41 5.67
C SER A 169 -26.43 -16.11 4.87
N LEU A 170 -25.30 -15.39 4.88
CA LEU A 170 -25.20 -14.07 4.24
C LEU A 170 -24.97 -14.16 2.73
N SER A 171 -24.25 -15.18 2.27
CA SER A 171 -24.06 -15.47 0.85
C SER A 171 -25.27 -16.15 0.19
N GLY A 172 -26.22 -16.67 0.98
CA GLY A 172 -27.37 -17.42 0.47
C GLY A 172 -26.99 -18.78 -0.12
N ARG A 173 -25.79 -19.30 0.20
CA ARG A 173 -25.22 -20.53 -0.38
C ARG A 173 -24.89 -21.52 0.71
N LYS A 174 -25.24 -22.79 0.48
CA LYS A 174 -24.81 -23.92 1.31
C LYS A 174 -23.62 -24.60 0.65
N PHE A 175 -22.49 -24.64 1.36
CA PHE A 175 -21.28 -25.27 0.83
C PHE A 175 -21.36 -26.78 1.01
N ALA A 176 -21.04 -27.54 -0.04
CA ALA A 176 -20.97 -29.00 0.04
C ALA A 176 -19.87 -29.44 1.03
N PRO A 177 -20.00 -30.61 1.66
CA PRO A 177 -18.98 -31.13 2.56
C PRO A 177 -17.68 -31.50 1.83
N GLY A 178 -16.56 -31.46 2.56
CA GLY A 178 -15.22 -31.80 2.09
C GLY A 178 -14.47 -30.64 1.42
N ARG A 179 -13.34 -30.97 0.80
CA ARG A 179 -12.47 -30.00 0.12
C ARG A 179 -12.77 -29.91 -1.38
N GLY A 180 -12.98 -28.69 -1.86
CA GLY A 180 -13.22 -28.38 -3.26
C GLY A 180 -11.92 -28.11 -4.03
N SER A 181 -12.06 -27.81 -5.33
CA SER A 181 -10.93 -27.55 -6.24
C SER A 181 -10.51 -26.08 -6.33
N ALA A 182 -11.18 -25.20 -5.59
CA ALA A 182 -10.78 -23.80 -5.46
C ALA A 182 -9.68 -23.64 -4.39
N ASN A 183 -8.81 -22.64 -4.55
CA ASN A 183 -7.74 -22.35 -3.61
C ASN A 183 -7.98 -20.99 -2.95
N PRO A 184 -8.06 -20.92 -1.61
CA PRO A 184 -8.16 -19.63 -0.93
C PRO A 184 -6.85 -18.85 -1.09
N LEU A 185 -6.95 -17.54 -1.30
CA LEU A 185 -5.83 -16.60 -1.30
C LEU A 185 -5.47 -16.30 0.16
N ARG A 186 -4.30 -16.74 0.61
CA ARG A 186 -3.78 -16.56 1.98
C ARG A 186 -2.39 -15.94 1.94
N LEU A 187 -2.33 -14.60 1.85
CA LEU A 187 -1.09 -13.85 1.55
C LEU A 187 0.12 -14.26 2.40
N THR A 188 -0.08 -14.43 3.71
CA THR A 188 1.01 -14.69 4.67
C THR A 188 1.50 -16.14 4.69
N ILE A 189 0.75 -17.06 4.07
CA ILE A 189 1.03 -18.51 4.06
C ILE A 189 1.44 -18.97 2.67
N ASP A 190 0.74 -18.51 1.64
CA ASP A 190 0.96 -18.93 0.26
C ASP A 190 2.37 -18.56 -0.23
N GLU A 191 2.75 -19.17 -1.37
CA GLU A 191 3.99 -18.84 -2.06
C GLU A 191 4.04 -17.35 -2.46
N VAL A 192 5.18 -16.73 -2.20
CA VAL A 192 5.49 -15.36 -2.62
C VAL A 192 6.03 -15.40 -4.05
N ILE A 193 5.21 -14.93 -4.98
CA ILE A 193 5.54 -14.92 -6.40
C ILE A 193 6.39 -13.68 -6.69
N THR A 194 7.54 -13.88 -7.34
CA THR A 194 8.47 -12.80 -7.74
C THR A 194 8.93 -13.00 -9.18
N CYS A 195 9.40 -11.92 -9.82
CA CYS A 195 10.08 -11.98 -11.11
C CYS A 195 11.54 -11.59 -10.98
N TYR A 196 12.37 -12.22 -11.82
CA TYR A 196 13.78 -11.87 -11.92
C TYR A 196 13.98 -10.40 -12.34
N ARG A 197 14.93 -9.74 -11.67
CA ARG A 197 15.39 -8.39 -11.93
C ARG A 197 16.89 -8.43 -12.24
N SER A 198 17.26 -8.04 -13.46
CA SER A 198 18.66 -7.97 -13.86
C SER A 198 19.39 -6.80 -13.20
N VAL A 199 20.71 -6.81 -13.27
CA VAL A 199 21.55 -5.68 -12.84
C VAL A 199 21.22 -4.41 -13.62
N VAL A 200 20.80 -4.54 -14.89
CA VAL A 200 20.35 -3.42 -15.73
C VAL A 200 19.12 -2.75 -15.13
N TRP A 201 18.13 -3.52 -14.65
CA TRP A 201 16.98 -2.95 -13.95
C TRP A 201 17.40 -2.15 -12.71
N TYR A 202 18.28 -2.71 -11.88
CA TYR A 202 18.75 -1.99 -10.70
C TYR A 202 19.67 -0.81 -11.04
N ALA A 203 20.39 -0.83 -12.15
CA ALA A 203 21.11 0.34 -12.65
C ALA A 203 20.13 1.48 -13.03
N ILE A 204 18.98 1.16 -13.65
CA ILE A 204 17.92 2.13 -13.92
C ILE A 204 17.36 2.69 -12.61
N VAL A 205 17.08 1.84 -11.61
CA VAL A 205 16.61 2.30 -10.29
C VAL A 205 17.64 3.21 -9.61
N ALA A 206 18.93 2.87 -9.68
CA ALA A 206 20.02 3.70 -9.14
C ALA A 206 20.12 5.06 -9.84
N PHE A 207 19.91 5.08 -11.16
CA PHE A 207 19.89 6.33 -11.93
C PHE A 207 18.67 7.19 -11.56
N ILE A 208 17.47 6.61 -11.46
CA ILE A 208 16.26 7.32 -11.04
C ILE A 208 16.43 7.89 -9.62
N ASP A 209 17.06 7.14 -8.72
CA ASP A 209 17.39 7.60 -7.35
C ASP A 209 18.33 8.81 -7.37
N LEU A 210 19.38 8.79 -8.20
CA LEU A 210 20.27 9.92 -8.37
C LEU A 210 19.53 11.15 -8.91
N VAL A 211 18.68 10.98 -9.92
CA VAL A 211 17.88 12.08 -10.48
C VAL A 211 16.88 12.61 -9.44
N THR A 212 16.26 11.72 -8.65
CA THR A 212 15.38 12.09 -7.54
C THR A 212 16.14 12.90 -6.49
N TYR A 213 17.37 12.46 -6.18
CA TYR A 213 18.23 13.16 -5.24
C TYR A 213 18.53 14.58 -5.71
N LEU A 214 18.96 14.74 -6.97
CA LEU A 214 19.25 16.05 -7.55
C LEU A 214 18.00 16.93 -7.61
N SER A 215 16.85 16.36 -7.98
CA SER A 215 15.58 17.09 -8.04
C SER A 215 15.17 17.64 -6.67
N LEU A 216 15.14 16.78 -5.64
CA LEU A 216 14.70 17.19 -4.30
C LEU A 216 15.70 18.13 -3.62
N SER A 217 17.00 17.85 -3.71
CA SER A 217 18.03 18.68 -3.06
C SER A 217 18.26 20.00 -3.79
N VAL A 218 18.50 19.97 -5.10
CA VAL A 218 18.93 21.15 -5.86
C VAL A 218 17.75 22.02 -6.29
N TRP A 219 16.62 21.43 -6.69
CA TRP A 219 15.49 22.20 -7.23
C TRP A 219 14.39 22.49 -6.22
N HIS A 220 14.25 21.66 -5.19
CA HIS A 220 13.17 21.79 -4.21
C HIS A 220 13.66 22.07 -2.79
N GLY A 221 14.98 22.17 -2.57
CA GLY A 221 15.56 22.62 -1.30
C GLY A 221 15.36 21.65 -0.13
N PHE A 222 15.28 20.35 -0.40
CA PHE A 222 15.19 19.33 0.65
C PHE A 222 16.58 18.79 1.02
N ASP A 223 16.81 18.65 2.32
CA ASP A 223 17.94 17.94 2.87
C ASP A 223 17.64 16.44 2.98
N HIS A 224 18.60 15.62 2.54
CA HIS A 224 18.46 14.17 2.63
C HIS A 224 19.09 13.62 3.92
N TYR A 225 18.30 12.88 4.71
CA TYR A 225 18.74 12.21 5.93
C TYR A 225 18.81 10.70 5.72
N LYS A 226 19.99 10.12 5.91
CA LYS A 226 20.25 8.69 5.74
C LYS A 226 20.44 8.00 7.09
N PRO A 227 19.86 6.81 7.32
CA PRO A 227 20.18 6.00 8.49
C PRO A 227 21.68 5.73 8.58
N ALA A 228 22.20 5.71 9.81
CA ALA A 228 23.54 5.21 10.04
C ALA A 228 23.62 3.75 9.55
N PRO A 229 24.77 3.30 9.00
CA PRO A 229 24.97 1.88 8.70
C PRO A 229 24.85 1.09 10.01
N THR A 230 23.69 0.49 10.26
CA THR A 230 23.47 -0.34 11.43
C THR A 230 23.99 -1.74 11.13
N THR A 231 24.98 -2.17 11.90
CA THR A 231 25.19 -3.60 12.20
C THR A 231 23.91 -4.07 12.88
N PHE A 232 23.02 -4.72 12.13
CA PHE A 232 21.82 -5.36 12.69
C PHE A 232 22.26 -6.40 13.72
N THR A 233 22.36 -6.01 14.99
CA THR A 233 22.41 -6.93 16.12
C THR A 233 20.97 -7.24 16.49
N GLN A 234 20.42 -8.24 15.82
CA GLN A 234 19.07 -8.71 16.01
C GLN A 234 18.96 -9.32 17.43
N HIS A 235 18.30 -8.62 18.36
CA HIS A 235 17.73 -9.25 19.56
C HIS A 235 16.43 -9.96 19.18
N SER A 236 16.51 -10.97 18.31
CA SER A 236 15.59 -12.10 18.26
C SER A 236 16.05 -13.05 17.15
N CYS A 237 16.36 -14.27 17.56
CA CYS A 237 16.71 -15.49 16.83
C CYS A 237 16.47 -15.49 15.31
N SER A 238 17.53 -15.37 14.51
CA SER A 238 17.84 -16.26 13.37
C SER A 238 19.16 -15.83 12.72
N SER A 239 20.03 -16.80 12.49
CA SER A 239 21.39 -16.66 11.95
C SER A 239 21.40 -16.15 10.51
N ALA A 240 21.46 -14.84 10.31
CA ALA A 240 21.86 -14.22 9.05
C ALA A 240 22.91 -13.12 9.34
N PRO A 241 24.04 -13.06 8.60
CA PRO A 241 25.09 -12.09 8.89
C PRO A 241 24.59 -10.65 8.64
N ALA A 242 25.00 -9.76 9.55
CA ALA A 242 24.78 -8.33 9.50
C ALA A 242 25.22 -7.73 8.15
N SER A 243 24.45 -6.74 7.67
CA SER A 243 24.65 -5.93 6.45
C SER A 243 24.10 -6.50 5.12
N VAL A 244 22.79 -6.66 4.99
CA VAL A 244 22.19 -6.41 3.67
C VAL A 244 22.18 -4.89 3.47
N SER A 245 23.29 -4.36 2.96
CA SER A 245 23.33 -3.01 2.41
C SER A 245 22.24 -2.90 1.35
N VAL A 246 21.50 -1.79 1.37
CA VAL A 246 20.53 -1.45 0.33
C VAL A 246 21.18 -1.61 -1.04
N PHE A 247 20.60 -2.42 -1.92
CA PHE A 247 20.99 -2.55 -3.31
C PHE A 247 19.86 -2.03 -4.24
N PRO A 248 20.19 -1.25 -5.27
CA PRO A 248 21.52 -0.77 -5.65
C PRO A 248 22.09 0.26 -4.66
N PRO A 249 23.44 0.40 -4.59
CA PRO A 249 24.07 1.44 -3.78
C PRO A 249 23.56 2.83 -4.16
N ARG A 250 23.35 3.69 -3.15
CA ARG A 250 22.80 5.04 -3.37
C ARG A 250 23.92 6.05 -3.57
N LEU A 251 23.93 6.70 -4.73
CA LEU A 251 24.96 7.63 -5.18
C LEU A 251 24.68 9.08 -4.74
N HIS A 252 24.36 9.28 -3.46
CA HIS A 252 24.04 10.61 -2.92
C HIS A 252 25.33 11.33 -2.50
N LEU A 253 25.50 12.59 -2.91
CA LEU A 253 26.75 13.34 -2.70
C LEU A 253 26.86 13.94 -1.29
N GLN A 254 25.77 14.46 -0.77
CA GLN A 254 25.65 15.07 0.55
C GLN A 254 24.41 14.52 1.24
N THR A 255 24.60 13.80 2.35
CA THR A 255 23.52 13.27 3.17
C THR A 255 23.82 13.55 4.63
N LEU A 256 22.79 13.98 5.36
CA LEU A 256 22.84 14.16 6.80
C LEU A 256 22.54 12.83 7.51
N LYS A 257 22.92 12.74 8.78
CA LYS A 257 22.67 11.54 9.59
C LYS A 257 21.24 11.56 10.13
N SER A 258 20.47 10.53 9.80
CA SER A 258 19.13 10.33 10.36
C SER A 258 19.21 10.07 11.87
N PRO A 259 18.32 10.65 12.69
CA PRO A 259 18.12 10.25 14.08
C PRO A 259 17.54 8.84 14.19
N SER A 260 16.84 8.38 13.14
CA SER A 260 16.35 7.02 13.01
C SER A 260 17.47 6.08 12.57
N SER A 261 17.46 4.89 13.15
CA SER A 261 18.39 3.81 12.85
C SER A 261 18.08 3.07 11.54
N SER A 262 16.84 3.22 11.05
CA SER A 262 16.28 2.38 9.98
C SER A 262 15.61 3.17 8.84
N ILE A 263 15.07 4.35 9.12
CA ILE A 263 14.26 5.14 8.18
C ILE A 263 15.06 6.35 7.67
N GLY A 264 15.23 6.40 6.34
CA GLY A 264 15.69 7.58 5.63
C GLY A 264 14.53 8.50 5.29
N TYR A 265 14.78 9.78 5.13
CA TYR A 265 13.75 10.75 4.77
C TYR A 265 14.36 12.00 4.13
N TRP A 266 13.49 12.77 3.49
CA TRP A 266 13.76 14.09 2.98
C TRP A 266 13.11 15.13 3.88
N TYR A 267 13.84 16.19 4.18
CA TYR A 267 13.39 17.22 5.10
C TYR A 267 13.51 18.60 4.47
N ARG A 268 12.46 19.40 4.61
CA ARG A 268 12.52 20.85 4.41
C ARG A 268 12.12 21.55 5.71
N PRO A 269 12.89 22.54 6.19
CA PRO A 269 12.59 23.24 7.44
C PRO A 269 11.22 23.91 7.49
N HIS A 270 10.64 23.99 8.68
CA HIS A 270 9.41 24.75 8.92
C HIS A 270 9.74 26.12 9.49
N VAL A 271 9.26 27.18 8.83
CA VAL A 271 9.45 28.57 9.29
C VAL A 271 8.12 29.30 9.50
N SER A 272 7.02 28.79 8.93
CA SER A 272 5.70 29.39 9.11
C SER A 272 5.24 29.30 10.57
N ARG A 273 4.55 30.35 11.04
CA ARG A 273 3.87 30.36 12.34
C ARG A 273 2.37 30.13 12.23
N THR A 274 1.83 30.14 11.01
CA THR A 274 0.39 30.13 10.72
C THR A 274 -0.05 28.92 9.92
N LYS A 275 0.90 28.09 9.47
CA LYS A 275 0.65 26.88 8.68
C LYS A 275 1.18 25.67 9.45
N LEU A 276 0.50 24.53 9.38
CA LEU A 276 1.03 23.28 9.93
C LEU A 276 2.07 22.61 9.03
N PRO A 277 3.07 21.91 9.61
CA PRO A 277 4.01 21.07 8.87
C PRO A 277 3.33 19.83 8.27
N ILE A 278 4.00 19.20 7.29
CA ILE A 278 3.50 18.05 6.54
C ILE A 278 4.39 16.84 6.77
N LEU A 279 3.77 15.69 7.08
CA LEU A 279 4.39 14.37 6.99
C LEU A 279 3.87 13.66 5.74
N PHE A 280 4.76 13.32 4.81
CA PHE A 280 4.43 12.63 3.56
C PHE A 280 4.93 11.18 3.56
N ILE A 281 4.07 10.24 3.15
CA ILE A 281 4.39 8.82 3.04
C ILE A 281 4.01 8.29 1.65
N HIS A 282 5.00 7.79 0.91
CA HIS A 282 4.80 7.31 -0.45
C HIS A 282 4.20 5.89 -0.54
N GLY A 283 3.69 5.56 -1.73
CA GLY A 283 3.22 4.21 -2.09
C GLY A 283 4.31 3.30 -2.64
N ILE A 284 3.94 2.10 -3.08
CA ILE A 284 4.89 1.16 -3.74
C ILE A 284 5.36 1.74 -5.07
N GLY A 285 6.65 1.64 -5.38
CA GLY A 285 7.19 2.07 -6.66
C GLY A 285 8.72 2.20 -6.65
N VAL A 286 9.24 3.22 -7.34
CA VAL A 286 10.68 3.52 -7.45
C VAL A 286 11.11 4.64 -6.48
N GLY A 287 10.60 4.57 -5.25
CA GLY A 287 10.84 5.59 -4.22
C GLY A 287 10.10 6.90 -4.50
N LEU A 288 10.76 8.04 -4.21
CA LEU A 288 10.11 9.35 -4.24
C LEU A 288 10.04 10.02 -5.63
N TRP A 289 10.62 9.42 -6.67
CA TRP A 289 10.63 10.01 -8.03
C TRP A 289 9.25 10.52 -8.51
N PRO A 290 8.15 9.74 -8.42
CA PRO A 290 6.84 10.18 -8.92
C PRO A 290 6.30 11.42 -8.19
N TYR A 291 6.80 11.70 -6.99
CA TYR A 291 6.28 12.74 -6.11
C TYR A 291 7.16 13.99 -6.08
N THR A 292 8.30 14.02 -6.78
CA THR A 292 9.24 15.15 -6.73
C THR A 292 8.57 16.49 -7.05
N LYS A 293 7.84 16.56 -8.16
CA LYS A 293 7.05 17.74 -8.55
C LYS A 293 5.95 18.05 -7.53
N PHE A 294 5.23 17.04 -7.09
CA PHE A 294 4.16 17.20 -6.10
C PHE A 294 4.68 17.80 -4.79
N LEU A 295 5.79 17.27 -4.25
CA LEU A 295 6.44 17.76 -3.03
C LEU A 295 6.94 19.20 -3.20
N GLY A 296 7.53 19.53 -4.35
CA GLY A 296 7.92 20.90 -4.68
C GLY A 296 6.73 21.86 -4.80
N GLU A 297 5.58 21.37 -5.26
CA GLU A 297 4.36 22.14 -5.42
C GLU A 297 3.58 22.31 -4.10
N LEU A 298 3.83 21.51 -3.06
CA LEU A 298 3.07 21.59 -1.78
C LEU A 298 3.12 22.97 -1.15
N ASP A 299 4.22 23.68 -1.30
CA ASP A 299 4.39 25.01 -0.75
C ASP A 299 5.34 25.84 -1.61
N ALA A 300 4.77 26.82 -2.30
CA ALA A 300 5.50 27.70 -3.21
C ALA A 300 6.40 28.69 -2.47
N ASP A 301 6.05 29.02 -1.22
CA ASP A 301 6.75 30.04 -0.42
C ASP A 301 7.90 29.44 0.40
N ASN A 302 8.04 28.11 0.42
CA ASN A 302 9.01 27.36 1.24
C ASN A 302 8.95 27.68 2.75
N GLU A 303 7.75 27.96 3.27
CA GLU A 303 7.49 28.22 4.67
C GLU A 303 7.05 26.98 5.47
N ILE A 304 6.41 26.03 4.80
CA ILE A 304 5.86 24.80 5.37
C ILE A 304 6.97 23.74 5.42
N GLY A 305 7.24 23.23 6.63
CA GLY A 305 8.17 22.13 6.81
C GLY A 305 7.56 20.83 6.32
N ILE A 306 8.36 20.04 5.62
CA ILE A 306 7.93 18.78 5.03
C ILE A 306 8.92 17.70 5.38
N ILE A 307 8.42 16.61 5.97
CA ILE A 307 9.15 15.36 6.14
C ILE A 307 8.56 14.35 5.17
N ALA A 308 9.34 13.88 4.19
CA ALA A 308 8.94 12.82 3.27
C ALA A 308 9.73 11.54 3.56
N LEU A 309 9.06 10.52 4.10
CA LEU A 309 9.70 9.27 4.51
C LEU A 309 10.10 8.41 3.31
N GLU A 310 11.24 7.74 3.39
CA GLU A 310 11.69 6.73 2.41
C GLU A 310 11.42 5.31 2.94
N ILE A 311 10.32 4.70 2.47
CA ILE A 311 9.95 3.33 2.80
C ILE A 311 10.70 2.39 1.84
N MET A 312 11.95 2.10 2.19
CA MET A 312 12.90 1.37 1.33
C MET A 312 12.40 0.00 0.84
N PRO A 313 11.75 -0.84 1.67
CA PRO A 313 11.23 -2.14 1.22
C PRO A 313 10.12 -2.02 0.16
N MET A 314 9.48 -0.85 0.05
CA MET A 314 8.43 -0.56 -0.93
C MET A 314 8.93 0.26 -2.12
N SER A 315 10.25 0.38 -2.27
CA SER A 315 10.90 1.26 -3.26
C SER A 315 11.68 0.51 -4.34
N THR A 316 11.32 -0.75 -4.64
CA THR A 316 11.95 -1.60 -5.67
C THR A 316 13.45 -1.79 -5.44
N ARG A 317 13.81 -2.28 -4.24
CA ARG A 317 15.20 -2.43 -3.79
C ARG A 317 15.37 -3.73 -3.03
N LEU A 318 16.56 -4.32 -3.14
CA LEU A 318 16.96 -5.41 -2.25
C LEU A 318 17.45 -4.79 -0.94
N THR A 319 16.67 -4.96 0.12
CA THR A 319 16.93 -4.35 1.43
C THR A 319 16.48 -5.28 2.56
N HIS A 320 16.56 -4.83 3.80
CA HIS A 320 15.93 -5.45 4.96
C HIS A 320 14.39 -5.47 4.81
N PRO A 321 13.69 -6.40 5.48
CA PRO A 321 12.23 -6.43 5.48
C PRO A 321 11.59 -5.16 6.06
N PRO A 322 10.29 -4.89 5.79
CA PRO A 322 9.55 -3.82 6.45
C PRO A 322 9.61 -3.90 7.97
N LEU A 323 9.63 -2.74 8.62
CA LEU A 323 9.53 -2.63 10.07
C LEU A 323 8.15 -3.07 10.55
N ALA A 324 8.10 -3.76 11.70
CA ALA A 324 6.85 -3.99 12.41
C ALA A 324 6.26 -2.66 12.90
N GLN A 325 4.95 -2.65 13.16
CA GLN A 325 4.22 -1.43 13.54
C GLN A 325 4.88 -0.65 14.70
N ALA A 326 5.24 -1.35 15.79
CA ALA A 326 5.83 -0.71 16.96
C ALA A 326 7.19 -0.04 16.65
N ASP A 327 8.05 -0.71 15.88
CA ASP A 327 9.33 -0.17 15.46
C ASP A 327 9.17 1.00 14.50
N PHE A 328 8.26 0.88 13.53
CA PHE A 328 7.95 1.98 12.62
C PHE A 328 7.53 3.25 13.39
N LEU A 329 6.59 3.11 14.34
CA LEU A 329 6.13 4.23 15.15
C LEU A 329 7.24 4.83 16.02
N ARG A 330 8.10 4.00 16.60
CA ARG A 330 9.26 4.44 17.38
C ARG A 330 10.25 5.24 16.52
N GLU A 331 10.59 4.75 15.34
CA GLU A 331 11.53 5.40 14.42
C GLU A 331 10.95 6.72 13.87
N VAL A 332 9.65 6.76 13.54
CA VAL A 332 8.96 8.01 13.16
C VAL A 332 8.92 9.00 14.32
N GLY A 333 8.67 8.55 15.55
CA GLY A 333 8.70 9.38 16.75
C GLY A 333 10.08 10.01 16.99
N GLN A 334 11.17 9.29 16.70
CA GLN A 334 12.54 9.83 16.77
C GLN A 334 12.79 10.91 15.70
N ILE A 335 12.33 10.68 14.47
CA ILE A 335 12.42 11.69 13.40
C ILE A 335 11.61 12.93 13.77
N TRP A 336 10.39 12.73 14.26
CA TRP A 336 9.51 13.81 14.71
C TRP A 336 10.14 14.61 15.84
N SER A 337 10.69 13.94 16.85
CA SER A 337 11.35 14.58 18.00
C SER A 337 12.66 15.30 17.62
N ALA A 338 13.24 15.04 16.45
CA ALA A 338 14.45 15.74 16.01
C ALA A 338 14.14 17.04 15.26
N HIS A 339 13.04 17.08 14.52
CA HIS A 339 12.69 18.19 13.61
C HIS A 339 11.46 19.01 14.02
N GLY A 340 10.59 18.40 14.81
CA GLY A 340 9.27 18.91 15.17
C GLY A 340 9.04 18.95 16.67
N GLN A 341 10.08 19.24 17.47
CA GLN A 341 9.92 19.43 18.92
C GLN A 341 8.88 20.53 19.23
N ASP A 342 8.87 21.58 18.41
CA ASP A 342 7.91 22.68 18.49
C ASP A 342 6.63 22.42 17.67
N TRP A 343 6.53 21.27 17.00
CA TRP A 343 5.39 20.94 16.16
C TRP A 343 4.37 20.13 16.97
N GLU A 344 3.38 20.83 17.52
CA GLU A 344 2.30 20.18 18.26
C GLU A 344 1.38 19.35 17.35
N ARG A 345 1.13 19.85 16.13
CA ARG A 345 0.16 19.29 15.19
C ARG A 345 0.72 19.27 13.77
N PHE A 346 0.18 18.39 12.93
CA PHE A 346 0.61 18.28 11.53
C PHE A 346 -0.46 17.75 10.57
N VAL A 347 -0.19 17.91 9.28
CA VAL A 347 -0.97 17.31 8.20
C VAL A 347 -0.27 16.06 7.71
N LEU A 348 -0.97 14.92 7.79
CA LEU A 348 -0.50 13.65 7.26
C LEU A 348 -1.00 13.47 5.83
N VAL A 349 -0.09 13.30 4.89
CA VAL A 349 -0.39 13.04 3.48
C VAL A 349 0.21 11.70 3.09
N SER A 350 -0.57 10.82 2.50
CA SER A 350 -0.03 9.55 2.03
C SER A 350 -0.69 9.04 0.76
N HIS A 351 0.05 8.23 0.02
CA HIS A 351 -0.41 7.63 -1.23
C HIS A 351 -0.37 6.10 -1.16
N SER A 352 -1.42 5.44 -1.65
CA SER A 352 -1.44 3.98 -1.86
C SER A 352 -1.01 3.23 -0.60
N TYR A 353 0.05 2.41 -0.66
CA TYR A 353 0.62 1.71 0.50
C TYR A 353 0.92 2.61 1.71
N GLY A 354 1.29 3.88 1.50
CA GLY A 354 1.51 4.84 2.59
C GLY A 354 0.27 5.03 3.49
N SER A 355 -0.94 4.73 3.00
CA SER A 355 -2.18 4.73 3.78
C SER A 355 -2.21 3.66 4.87
N VAL A 356 -1.43 2.58 4.73
CA VAL A 356 -1.27 1.53 5.75
C VAL A 356 -0.42 2.04 6.91
N LEU A 357 0.71 2.67 6.60
CA LEU A 357 1.55 3.31 7.61
C LEU A 357 0.84 4.49 8.28
N SER A 358 -0.05 5.16 7.54
CA SER A 358 -0.94 6.18 8.10
C SER A 358 -1.89 5.57 9.13
N THR A 359 -2.49 4.39 8.86
CA THR A 359 -3.32 3.67 9.84
C THR A 359 -2.56 3.46 11.16
N HIS A 360 -1.30 3.05 11.10
CA HIS A 360 -0.48 2.86 12.30
C HIS A 360 -0.26 4.16 13.07
N ILE A 361 0.05 5.26 12.37
CA ILE A 361 0.22 6.60 12.97
C ILE A 361 -1.07 7.05 13.64
N LEU A 362 -2.21 6.89 12.97
CA LEU A 362 -3.52 7.30 13.50
C LEU A 362 -3.94 6.52 14.75
N ARG A 363 -3.51 5.27 14.88
CA ARG A 363 -3.74 4.42 16.07
C ARG A 363 -2.71 4.63 17.17
N SER A 364 -1.61 5.35 16.90
CA SER A 364 -0.59 5.65 17.91
C SER A 364 -1.13 6.62 18.94
N ALA A 365 -0.98 6.28 20.22
CA ALA A 365 -1.37 7.15 21.32
C ALA A 365 -0.62 8.50 21.35
N ASP A 366 0.59 8.56 20.78
CA ASP A 366 1.40 9.77 20.74
C ASP A 366 1.20 10.56 19.43
N LEU A 367 1.35 9.91 18.28
CA LEU A 367 1.30 10.61 16.98
C LEU A 367 -0.14 10.83 16.49
N GLY A 368 -1.08 9.94 16.80
CA GLY A 368 -2.46 10.00 16.32
C GLY A 368 -3.16 11.32 16.67
N PRO A 369 -3.17 11.74 17.96
CA PRO A 369 -3.78 13.00 18.38
C PRO A 369 -3.17 14.24 17.71
N ARG A 370 -1.91 14.18 17.25
CA ARG A 370 -1.20 15.29 16.60
C ARG A 370 -1.59 15.48 15.13
N VAL A 371 -2.16 14.47 14.49
CA VAL A 371 -2.61 14.59 13.10
C VAL A 371 -3.89 15.45 13.06
N ARG A 372 -3.81 16.69 12.57
CA ARG A 372 -4.97 17.60 12.49
C ARG A 372 -5.65 17.59 11.12
N GLY A 373 -4.88 17.31 10.07
CA GLY A 373 -5.35 17.09 8.71
C GLY A 373 -4.85 15.75 8.15
N LEU A 374 -5.69 15.05 7.41
CA LEU A 374 -5.36 13.79 6.75
C LEU A 374 -5.75 13.86 5.28
N VAL A 375 -4.80 13.65 4.39
CA VAL A 375 -5.04 13.52 2.94
C VAL A 375 -4.54 12.17 2.48
N LEU A 376 -5.48 11.28 2.15
CA LEU A 376 -5.19 9.95 1.63
C LEU A 376 -5.40 9.96 0.11
N ILE A 377 -4.39 9.58 -0.66
CA ILE A 377 -4.42 9.54 -2.12
C ILE A 377 -4.43 8.09 -2.57
N ASP A 378 -5.50 7.66 -3.24
CA ASP A 378 -5.73 6.27 -3.66
C ASP A 378 -5.44 5.25 -2.53
N PRO A 379 -6.04 5.39 -1.33
CA PRO A 379 -5.70 4.54 -0.19
C PRO A 379 -6.10 3.09 -0.43
N VAL A 380 -5.21 2.18 -0.04
CA VAL A 380 -5.47 0.73 -0.06
C VAL A 380 -5.94 0.20 1.29
N SER A 381 -5.80 0.98 2.38
CA SER A 381 -6.13 0.57 3.75
C SER A 381 -7.64 0.57 4.07
N ILE A 382 -8.48 1.20 3.26
CA ILE A 382 -9.93 1.30 3.48
C ILE A 382 -10.61 0.07 2.89
N LEU A 383 -11.44 -0.62 3.68
CA LEU A 383 -12.10 -1.88 3.30
C LEU A 383 -11.11 -2.98 2.85
N LEU A 384 -9.91 -3.00 3.40
CA LEU A 384 -8.83 -3.92 3.03
C LEU A 384 -9.18 -5.43 3.19
N HIS A 385 -10.27 -5.77 3.89
CA HIS A 385 -10.81 -7.14 3.96
C HIS A 385 -11.52 -7.59 2.67
N LEU A 386 -11.87 -6.66 1.78
CA LEU A 386 -12.37 -6.98 0.45
C LEU A 386 -11.22 -7.51 -0.43
N PRO A 387 -11.51 -8.42 -1.37
CA PRO A 387 -10.48 -9.13 -2.09
C PRO A 387 -9.73 -8.27 -3.11
N ASP A 388 -10.28 -7.13 -3.54
CA ASP A 388 -9.79 -6.33 -4.67
C ASP A 388 -8.30 -6.02 -4.57
N VAL A 389 -7.86 -5.41 -3.48
CA VAL A 389 -6.46 -5.02 -3.29
C VAL A 389 -5.55 -6.24 -3.33
N ALA A 390 -5.88 -7.27 -2.54
CA ALA A 390 -5.08 -8.49 -2.45
C ALA A 390 -5.02 -9.21 -3.81
N TYR A 391 -6.16 -9.47 -4.44
CA TYR A 391 -6.26 -10.19 -5.70
C TYR A 391 -5.63 -9.41 -6.86
N ASN A 392 -6.03 -8.15 -7.07
CA ASN A 392 -5.60 -7.33 -8.21
C ASN A 392 -4.10 -7.04 -8.19
N PHE A 393 -3.52 -6.88 -6.99
CA PHE A 393 -2.10 -6.58 -6.84
C PHE A 393 -1.23 -7.84 -6.85
N THR A 394 -1.68 -8.97 -6.26
CA THR A 394 -0.79 -10.13 -6.02
C THR A 394 -1.10 -11.37 -6.87
N ARG A 395 -2.31 -11.52 -7.42
CA ARG A 395 -2.73 -12.75 -8.11
C ARG A 395 -3.33 -12.54 -9.51
N ARG A 396 -3.87 -11.37 -9.83
CA ARG A 396 -4.46 -11.11 -11.15
C ARG A 396 -3.42 -11.26 -12.26
N ALA A 397 -3.74 -12.08 -13.25
CA ALA A 397 -2.95 -12.19 -14.46
C ALA A 397 -3.15 -10.94 -15.35
N PRO A 398 -2.07 -10.26 -15.76
CA PRO A 398 -2.18 -9.02 -16.52
C PRO A 398 -2.63 -9.27 -17.97
N LYS A 399 -3.54 -8.42 -18.46
CA LYS A 399 -4.09 -8.45 -19.83
C LYS A 399 -3.86 -7.13 -20.56
N THR A 400 -4.11 -6.00 -19.91
CA THR A 400 -3.95 -4.65 -20.49
C THR A 400 -2.56 -4.07 -20.20
N ALA A 401 -2.19 -2.98 -20.90
CA ALA A 401 -0.84 -2.42 -20.79
C ALA A 401 -0.53 -1.88 -19.37
N ASN A 402 -1.47 -1.18 -18.73
CA ASN A 402 -1.38 -0.75 -17.33
C ASN A 402 -1.29 -1.93 -16.35
N GLU A 403 -2.02 -3.02 -16.59
CA GLU A 403 -1.91 -4.23 -15.77
C GLU A 403 -0.52 -4.88 -15.89
N TRP A 404 0.04 -4.96 -17.10
CA TRP A 404 1.43 -5.44 -17.30
C TRP A 404 2.45 -4.51 -16.65
N GLN A 405 2.22 -3.20 -16.72
CA GLN A 405 3.05 -2.20 -16.04
C GLN A 405 3.04 -2.43 -14.52
N LEU A 406 1.85 -2.50 -13.90
CA LEU A 406 1.71 -2.74 -12.46
C LEU A 406 2.34 -4.09 -12.05
N TRP A 407 2.00 -5.15 -12.78
CA TRP A 407 2.46 -6.51 -12.48
C TRP A 407 3.99 -6.59 -12.46
N TYR A 408 4.67 -6.11 -13.50
CA TYR A 408 6.13 -6.22 -13.56
C TYR A 408 6.83 -5.13 -12.76
N PHE A 409 6.39 -3.87 -12.73
CA PHE A 409 7.16 -2.79 -12.12
C PHE A 409 6.81 -2.50 -10.66
N ALA A 410 5.73 -3.07 -10.13
CA ALA A 410 5.37 -2.94 -8.72
C ALA A 410 5.26 -4.32 -8.03
N SER A 411 4.32 -5.16 -8.46
CA SER A 411 3.92 -6.35 -7.71
C SER A 411 4.98 -7.44 -7.61
N MET A 412 5.76 -7.66 -8.68
CA MET A 412 6.68 -8.79 -8.78
C MET A 412 8.09 -8.47 -8.23
N ASP A 413 8.32 -7.29 -7.67
CA ASP A 413 9.58 -6.93 -7.01
C ASP A 413 9.79 -7.78 -5.74
N MET A 414 11.04 -8.19 -5.47
CA MET A 414 11.32 -9.13 -4.40
C MET A 414 11.10 -8.53 -3.01
N GLY A 415 11.51 -7.28 -2.79
CA GLY A 415 11.31 -6.60 -1.50
C GLY A 415 9.84 -6.29 -1.25
N VAL A 416 9.13 -5.81 -2.28
CA VAL A 416 7.69 -5.57 -2.22
C VAL A 416 6.94 -6.88 -1.93
N ALA A 417 7.25 -7.95 -2.66
CA ALA A 417 6.57 -9.22 -2.51
C ALA A 417 6.87 -9.88 -1.15
N GLU A 418 8.10 -9.79 -0.64
CA GLU A 418 8.44 -10.20 0.73
C GLU A 418 7.60 -9.41 1.74
N GLY A 419 7.57 -8.08 1.62
CA GLY A 419 6.83 -7.23 2.54
C GLY A 419 5.33 -7.53 2.55
N LEU A 420 4.70 -7.70 1.39
CA LEU A 420 3.27 -8.03 1.27
C LEU A 420 2.96 -9.48 1.63
N GLY A 421 3.88 -10.41 1.34
CA GLY A 421 3.68 -11.84 1.56
C GLY A 421 4.05 -12.31 2.95
N ARG A 422 4.83 -11.56 3.74
CA ARG A 422 5.34 -12.02 5.04
C ARG A 422 5.21 -11.01 6.18
N HIS A 423 5.02 -9.73 5.86
CA HIS A 423 4.99 -8.65 6.85
C HIS A 423 3.72 -7.79 6.77
N PHE A 424 2.73 -8.18 5.98
CA PHE A 424 1.49 -7.43 5.78
C PHE A 424 0.30 -8.15 6.42
N PHE A 425 -0.07 -7.72 7.62
CA PHE A 425 -1.21 -8.27 8.35
C PHE A 425 -2.43 -7.37 8.15
N TRP A 426 -3.37 -7.81 7.30
CA TRP A 426 -4.49 -6.98 6.87
C TRP A 426 -5.30 -6.40 8.03
N ARG A 427 -5.44 -7.12 9.16
CA ARG A 427 -6.18 -6.65 10.34
C ARG A 427 -5.52 -5.46 11.04
N GLU A 428 -4.19 -5.36 11.00
CA GLU A 428 -3.45 -4.23 11.58
C GLU A 428 -3.45 -3.03 10.63
N ASN A 429 -3.61 -3.31 9.34
CA ASN A 429 -3.47 -2.35 8.24
C ASN A 429 -4.80 -1.72 7.81
N ILE A 430 -5.92 -2.43 8.02
CA ILE A 430 -7.26 -1.94 7.70
C ILE A 430 -7.62 -0.75 8.59
N ILE A 431 -8.19 0.30 8.00
CA ILE A 431 -8.78 1.43 8.73
C ILE A 431 -10.24 1.60 8.37
N TRP A 432 -11.06 1.87 9.38
CA TRP A 432 -12.49 2.07 9.21
C TRP A 432 -12.85 3.56 9.14
N ARG A 433 -13.99 3.89 8.51
CA ARG A 433 -14.40 5.29 8.26
C ARG A 433 -14.41 6.15 9.53
N GLU A 434 -14.84 5.57 10.66
CA GLU A 434 -14.93 6.29 11.93
C GLU A 434 -13.56 6.63 12.52
N GLU A 435 -12.53 5.82 12.25
CA GLU A 435 -11.17 6.06 12.77
C GLU A 435 -10.48 7.22 12.05
N LEU A 436 -10.84 7.49 10.79
CA LEU A 436 -10.23 8.57 10.00
C LEU A 436 -10.45 9.95 10.65
N VAL A 437 -11.65 10.17 11.21
CA VAL A 437 -12.09 11.46 11.75
C VAL A 437 -11.80 11.65 13.25
N ARG A 438 -11.55 10.55 13.99
CA ARG A 438 -11.33 10.59 15.45
C ARG A 438 -9.93 11.14 15.79
N LEU A 439 -9.87 11.95 16.85
CA LEU A 439 -8.61 12.43 17.44
C LEU A 439 -8.18 11.58 18.66
N ASP A 440 -9.12 10.97 19.37
CA ASP A 440 -8.83 10.16 20.55
C ASP A 440 -8.56 8.68 20.22
N CYS A 441 -7.40 8.20 20.67
CA CYS A 441 -7.02 6.77 20.65
C CYS A 441 -7.49 6.00 21.90
N LYS A 442 -8.14 6.66 22.87
CA LYS A 442 -8.58 5.99 24.10
C LYS A 442 -9.86 5.19 23.87
N GLU A 443 -9.71 3.96 23.40
CA GLU A 443 -10.59 2.92 23.93
C GLU A 443 -10.27 2.80 25.43
N LYS A 444 -11.19 3.19 26.30
CA LYS A 444 -11.24 2.49 27.58
C LYS A 444 -11.51 1.04 27.20
N GLU A 445 -10.63 0.13 27.56
CA GLU A 445 -10.82 -1.33 27.44
C GLU A 445 -12.02 -1.86 28.26
N GLU A 446 -12.90 -0.98 28.74
CA GLU A 446 -14.14 -1.29 29.44
C GLU A 446 -15.32 -1.04 28.49
N GLU A 447 -16.06 -2.11 28.18
CA GLU A 447 -17.24 -2.21 27.30
C GLU A 447 -17.00 -2.61 25.84
N VAL A 448 -16.21 -3.65 25.60
CA VAL A 448 -16.44 -4.58 24.46
C VAL A 448 -17.69 -5.40 24.76
N GLY A 449 -18.87 -4.78 24.64
CA GLY A 449 -20.10 -5.42 25.08
C GLY A 449 -21.37 -4.63 24.82
N ASP A 450 -21.53 -4.02 23.64
CA ASP A 450 -22.83 -3.85 22.94
C ASP A 450 -22.70 -2.84 21.79
N HIS A 451 -22.61 -3.31 20.54
CA HIS A 451 -22.67 -2.45 19.35
C HIS A 451 -23.97 -1.63 19.25
N ASN A 452 -25.06 -2.04 19.92
CA ASN A 452 -26.30 -1.26 19.96
C ASN A 452 -26.24 -0.08 20.94
N ALA A 453 -25.41 -0.13 21.98
CA ALA A 453 -25.21 0.98 22.91
C ALA A 453 -24.47 2.15 22.24
N GLN A 454 -23.46 1.83 21.42
CA GLN A 454 -22.73 2.83 20.62
C GLN A 454 -23.62 3.43 19.53
N ARG A 455 -24.50 2.63 18.90
CA ARG A 455 -25.57 3.11 17.99
C ARG A 455 -26.60 4.00 18.70
N ARG A 456 -26.95 3.73 19.96
CA ARG A 456 -27.88 4.57 20.75
C ARG A 456 -27.29 5.93 21.12
N ARG A 457 -25.99 6.02 21.38
CA ARG A 457 -25.31 7.31 21.65
C ARG A 457 -25.25 8.21 20.41
N LEU A 458 -25.07 7.64 19.22
CA LEU A 458 -25.12 8.40 17.96
C LEU A 458 -26.55 8.87 17.60
N ARG A 459 -27.58 8.09 17.97
CA ARG A 459 -28.98 8.40 17.67
C ARG A 459 -29.60 9.46 18.60
N ASN A 460 -29.10 9.59 19.84
CA ASN A 460 -29.55 10.62 20.76
C ASN A 460 -28.60 11.82 20.67
N GLY A 461 -28.90 12.76 19.78
CA GLY A 461 -28.15 14.02 19.55
C GLY A 461 -28.11 14.97 20.75
N LYS A 462 -27.47 14.57 21.85
CA LYS A 462 -26.97 15.48 22.89
C LYS A 462 -25.48 15.71 22.69
N GLN A 463 -25.23 16.57 21.73
CA GLN A 463 -24.11 17.50 21.58
C GLN A 463 -23.17 17.60 22.78
N LEU A 464 -22.10 16.78 22.79
CA LEU A 464 -20.86 17.12 23.49
C LEU A 464 -20.04 18.02 22.54
N ARG A 465 -20.41 19.29 22.49
CA ARG A 465 -19.64 20.35 21.85
C ARG A 465 -18.43 20.64 22.73
N SER A 466 -17.29 20.01 22.44
CA SER A 466 -15.94 20.52 22.70
C SER A 466 -14.87 19.44 22.40
N ASP A 467 -14.73 19.03 21.14
CA ASP A 467 -13.41 18.86 20.48
C ASP A 467 -13.64 18.62 18.97
N LYS A 468 -13.15 19.51 18.09
CA LYS A 468 -13.43 19.42 16.65
C LYS A 468 -12.53 18.32 16.04
N GLY A 469 -13.12 17.21 15.59
CA GLY A 469 -12.42 16.07 14.97
C GLY A 469 -11.47 16.44 13.80
N ARG A 470 -10.67 15.46 13.37
CA ARG A 470 -9.66 15.62 12.30
C ARG A 470 -10.31 15.97 10.96
N LYS A 471 -9.69 16.87 10.19
CA LYS A 471 -10.09 17.15 8.79
C LYS A 471 -9.57 16.05 7.88
N VAL A 472 -10.43 15.47 7.06
CA VAL A 472 -10.07 14.32 6.21
C VAL A 472 -10.44 14.61 4.76
N ALA A 473 -9.50 14.35 3.85
CA ALA A 473 -9.75 14.28 2.41
C ALA A 473 -9.25 12.93 1.87
N VAL A 474 -10.09 12.24 1.11
CA VAL A 474 -9.74 10.99 0.42
C VAL A 474 -9.84 11.21 -1.08
N CYS A 475 -8.70 11.15 -1.78
CA CYS A 475 -8.64 11.22 -3.23
C CYS A 475 -8.78 9.82 -3.81
N LEU A 476 -9.71 9.65 -4.75
CA LEU A 476 -10.02 8.36 -5.36
C LEU A 476 -9.97 8.48 -6.89
N SER A 477 -9.10 7.67 -7.49
CA SER A 477 -9.02 7.44 -8.94
C SER A 477 -10.16 6.52 -9.40
N GLY A 478 -11.01 6.99 -10.31
CA GLY A 478 -12.25 6.31 -10.69
C GLY A 478 -12.07 5.06 -11.55
N ARG A 479 -10.90 4.89 -12.17
CA ARG A 479 -10.50 3.72 -12.96
C ARG A 479 -9.34 2.95 -12.31
N ASP A 480 -9.17 3.09 -11.00
CA ASP A 480 -8.12 2.44 -10.22
C ASP A 480 -8.12 0.92 -10.47
N LEU A 481 -7.02 0.40 -11.02
CA LEU A 481 -6.90 -1.02 -11.31
C LEU A 481 -6.66 -1.91 -10.07
N ILE A 482 -6.38 -1.33 -8.90
CA ILE A 482 -6.05 -2.02 -7.65
C ILE A 482 -7.26 -2.04 -6.72
N VAL A 483 -7.84 -0.86 -6.45
CA VAL A 483 -8.90 -0.64 -5.46
C VAL A 483 -10.26 -0.51 -6.16
N ASP A 484 -11.31 -1.14 -5.63
CA ASP A 484 -12.67 -0.82 -6.02
C ASP A 484 -13.10 0.53 -5.42
N THR A 485 -12.67 1.61 -6.08
CA THR A 485 -12.86 2.98 -5.58
C THR A 485 -14.32 3.41 -5.55
N ARG A 486 -15.20 2.78 -6.35
CA ARG A 486 -16.64 3.00 -6.26
C ARG A 486 -17.17 2.46 -4.95
N THR A 487 -16.84 1.22 -4.61
CA THR A 487 -17.23 0.63 -3.32
C THR A 487 -16.65 1.44 -2.15
N VAL A 488 -15.38 1.87 -2.22
CA VAL A 488 -14.80 2.74 -1.20
C VAL A 488 -15.53 4.08 -1.10
N ALA A 489 -15.84 4.74 -2.22
CA ALA A 489 -16.59 6.00 -2.23
C ALA A 489 -17.99 5.82 -1.60
N ARG A 490 -18.71 4.73 -1.91
CA ARG A 490 -19.99 4.40 -1.25
C ARG A 490 -19.86 4.24 0.25
N TYR A 491 -18.82 3.55 0.68
CA TYR A 491 -18.57 3.31 2.10
C TYR A 491 -18.23 4.59 2.87
N LEU A 492 -17.50 5.52 2.24
CA LEU A 492 -17.12 6.80 2.86
C LEU A 492 -18.24 7.85 2.80
N ALA A 493 -19.11 7.79 1.79
CA ALA A 493 -20.25 8.69 1.64
C ALA A 493 -21.43 8.33 2.57
N SER A 494 -21.44 7.11 3.10
CA SER A 494 -22.51 6.58 3.96
C SER A 494 -22.05 6.46 5.42
N ASP A 495 -22.93 6.82 6.36
CA ASP A 495 -22.73 6.55 7.80
C ASP A 495 -23.20 5.15 8.23
N VAL A 496 -23.79 4.38 7.30
CA VAL A 496 -24.28 3.03 7.54
C VAL A 496 -23.53 2.01 6.70
N ASP A 497 -23.41 0.78 7.22
CA ASP A 497 -22.74 -0.33 6.55
C ASP A 497 -23.53 -0.86 5.36
N PHE A 498 -22.89 -1.59 4.45
CA PHE A 498 -23.55 -2.12 3.24
C PHE A 498 -24.73 -3.06 3.52
N ALA A 499 -24.72 -3.78 4.65
CA ALA A 499 -25.85 -4.60 5.08
C ALA A 499 -27.09 -3.76 5.47
N ASP A 500 -26.91 -2.53 5.94
CA ASP A 500 -27.99 -1.57 6.21
C ASP A 500 -28.43 -0.87 4.92
N LEU A 501 -27.49 -0.47 4.05
CA LEU A 501 -27.80 0.15 2.74
C LEU A 501 -28.67 -0.73 1.85
N ARG A 502 -28.36 -2.03 1.77
CA ARG A 502 -29.17 -3.01 1.01
C ARG A 502 -30.62 -3.08 1.48
N ARG A 503 -30.87 -2.85 2.78
CA ARG A 503 -32.24 -2.79 3.33
C ARG A 503 -32.97 -1.50 3.00
N GLN A 504 -32.24 -0.42 2.70
CA GLN A 504 -32.78 0.91 2.42
C GLN A 504 -32.96 1.20 0.93
N GLY A 505 -32.54 0.30 0.02
CA GLY A 505 -32.80 0.41 -1.42
C GLY A 505 -32.04 1.53 -2.14
N GLY A 506 -30.94 2.04 -1.57
CA GLY A 506 -30.25 3.23 -2.06
C GLY A 506 -29.31 2.97 -3.25
N ASN A 507 -29.67 3.46 -4.44
CA ASN A 507 -28.80 3.57 -5.62
C ASN A 507 -28.15 4.96 -5.78
N GLU A 508 -28.38 5.89 -4.84
CA GLU A 508 -28.05 7.32 -5.00
C GLU A 508 -26.55 7.61 -5.18
N VAL A 509 -25.66 6.74 -4.68
CA VAL A 509 -24.21 6.99 -4.72
C VAL A 509 -23.58 6.66 -6.08
N ASP A 510 -24.16 5.71 -6.82
CA ASP A 510 -23.68 5.37 -8.17
C ASP A 510 -23.97 6.54 -9.15
N ASP A 511 -25.03 7.32 -8.92
CA ASP A 511 -25.33 8.54 -9.69
C ASP A 511 -24.40 9.71 -9.32
N MET A 512 -23.99 9.82 -8.04
CA MET A 512 -23.12 10.89 -7.56
C MET A 512 -21.70 10.81 -8.12
N PHE A 513 -21.17 9.60 -8.28
CA PHE A 513 -19.81 9.35 -8.80
C PHE A 513 -19.80 8.75 -10.21
N GLY A 514 -20.99 8.57 -10.81
CA GLY A 514 -21.17 8.09 -12.18
C GLY A 514 -20.96 9.16 -13.26
N ASN A 515 -21.00 10.45 -12.90
CA ASN A 515 -20.72 11.54 -13.82
C ASN A 515 -19.21 11.63 -14.11
N GLU A 516 -18.82 11.81 -15.37
CA GLU A 516 -17.42 11.93 -15.84
C GLU A 516 -16.67 13.17 -15.32
N THR A 517 -17.28 13.95 -14.43
CA THR A 517 -16.72 15.18 -13.86
C THR A 517 -15.99 14.96 -12.55
N THR A 518 -14.74 15.43 -12.50
CA THR A 518 -13.93 15.46 -11.29
C THR A 518 -14.55 16.39 -10.25
N CYS A 519 -15.02 15.85 -9.12
CA CYS A 519 -15.75 16.60 -8.10
C CYS A 519 -15.15 16.42 -6.70
N THR A 520 -15.49 17.34 -5.81
CA THR A 520 -15.25 17.20 -4.37
C THR A 520 -16.61 17.13 -3.69
N VAL A 521 -16.88 15.99 -3.05
CA VAL A 521 -18.15 15.74 -2.37
C VAL A 521 -17.87 15.74 -0.88
N GLY A 522 -18.45 16.69 -0.16
CA GLY A 522 -18.58 16.58 1.29
C GLY A 522 -19.54 15.44 1.59
N SER A 523 -19.17 14.51 2.48
CA SER A 523 -20.10 13.46 2.88
C SER A 523 -21.32 14.12 3.52
N ARG A 524 -22.52 13.91 2.94
CA ARG A 524 -23.80 14.47 3.44
C ARG A 524 -24.06 14.09 4.90
N LEU A 525 -23.39 13.05 5.39
CA LEU A 525 -23.56 12.46 6.71
C LEU A 525 -22.33 12.68 7.61
N ASN A 526 -21.12 12.85 7.04
CA ASN A 526 -19.91 13.18 7.79
C ASN A 526 -19.23 14.48 7.29
N PRO A 527 -19.58 15.65 7.85
CA PRO A 527 -19.05 16.94 7.40
C PRO A 527 -17.54 17.11 7.62
N ALA A 528 -16.88 16.18 8.32
CA ALA A 528 -15.43 16.19 8.53
C ALA A 528 -14.63 15.44 7.45
N LEU A 529 -15.31 14.74 6.53
CA LEU A 529 -14.68 13.93 5.47
C LEU A 529 -15.11 14.39 4.07
N GLU A 530 -14.11 14.69 3.25
CA GLU A 530 -14.27 15.07 1.84
C GLU A 530 -13.76 13.96 0.92
N ILE A 531 -14.51 13.65 -0.14
CA ILE A 531 -14.08 12.73 -1.19
C ILE A 531 -13.71 13.55 -2.43
N MET A 532 -12.47 13.44 -2.88
CA MET A 532 -11.99 14.02 -4.14
C MET A 532 -12.01 12.95 -5.22
N TRP A 533 -12.99 13.00 -6.12
CA TRP A 533 -13.22 11.99 -7.15
C TRP A 533 -12.56 12.37 -8.47
N PHE A 534 -11.71 11.48 -9.00
CA PHE A 534 -11.01 11.64 -10.28
C PHE A 534 -11.45 10.55 -11.27
N PRO A 535 -12.58 10.72 -11.99
CA PRO A 535 -13.29 9.65 -12.69
C PRO A 535 -12.48 8.93 -13.77
N GLN A 536 -11.55 9.64 -14.41
CA GLN A 536 -10.79 9.14 -15.57
C GLN A 536 -9.39 8.66 -15.21
N LEU A 537 -8.96 8.88 -13.96
CA LEU A 537 -7.62 8.51 -13.51
C LEU A 537 -7.62 7.05 -13.04
N ASP A 538 -6.53 6.37 -13.36
CA ASP A 538 -6.07 5.12 -12.79
C ASP A 538 -5.17 5.41 -11.56
N HIS A 539 -4.86 4.38 -10.79
CA HIS A 539 -4.08 4.46 -9.56
C HIS A 539 -2.80 5.28 -9.76
N ALA A 540 -2.55 6.23 -8.83
CA ALA A 540 -1.41 7.15 -8.84
C ALA A 540 -1.36 8.16 -9.99
N GLN A 541 -2.26 8.13 -10.99
CA GLN A 541 -2.20 9.05 -12.13
C GLN A 541 -2.43 10.52 -11.75
N VAL A 542 -2.96 10.78 -10.55
CA VAL A 542 -3.10 12.15 -10.04
C VAL A 542 -1.76 12.90 -9.99
N PHE A 543 -0.63 12.19 -9.92
CA PHE A 543 0.70 12.80 -9.93
C PHE A 543 1.22 13.14 -11.34
N ASP A 544 0.63 12.60 -12.41
CA ASP A 544 1.14 12.73 -13.78
C ASP A 544 0.93 14.17 -14.32
N SER A 545 -0.27 14.74 -14.11
CA SER A 545 -0.66 16.04 -14.68
C SER A 545 -0.58 17.18 -13.65
N ALA A 546 -0.11 18.36 -14.07
CA ALA A 546 -0.07 19.53 -13.20
C ALA A 546 -1.47 19.98 -12.75
N LYS A 547 -2.48 19.80 -13.60
CA LYS A 547 -3.88 20.14 -13.32
C LYS A 547 -4.44 19.31 -12.17
N ASP A 548 -4.19 18.00 -12.18
CA ASP A 548 -4.72 17.09 -11.16
C ASP A 548 -3.96 17.23 -9.85
N ARG A 549 -2.62 17.36 -9.91
CA ARG A 549 -1.79 17.68 -8.73
C ARG A 549 -2.23 18.97 -8.05
N ALA A 550 -2.47 20.04 -8.80
CA ALA A 550 -2.85 21.34 -8.25
C ALA A 550 -4.09 21.25 -7.35
N ARG A 551 -5.07 20.41 -7.69
CA ARG A 551 -6.28 20.22 -6.88
C ARG A 551 -5.97 19.59 -5.52
N VAL A 552 -5.11 18.57 -5.50
CA VAL A 552 -4.69 17.90 -4.26
C VAL A 552 -3.82 18.82 -3.41
N VAL A 553 -2.89 19.55 -4.06
CA VAL A 553 -2.03 20.55 -3.43
C VAL A 553 -2.87 21.66 -2.77
N GLU A 554 -3.87 22.20 -3.46
CA GLU A 554 -4.79 23.21 -2.92
C GLU A 554 -5.52 22.71 -1.67
N LYS A 555 -5.99 21.45 -1.69
CA LYS A 555 -6.63 20.82 -0.53
C LYS A 555 -5.67 20.70 0.65
N ILE A 556 -4.44 20.25 0.42
CA ILE A 556 -3.41 20.11 1.47
C ILE A 556 -3.07 21.48 2.06
N ARG A 557 -2.83 22.50 1.23
CA ARG A 557 -2.55 23.88 1.67
C ARG A 557 -3.67 24.44 2.55
N ARG A 558 -4.93 24.17 2.19
CA ARG A 558 -6.09 24.55 3.01
C ARG A 558 -6.06 23.88 4.39
N PHE A 559 -5.73 22.59 4.46
CA PHE A 559 -5.61 21.89 5.74
C PHE A 559 -4.43 22.40 6.59
N CYS A 560 -3.36 22.87 5.97
CA CYS A 560 -2.25 23.52 6.67
C CYS A 560 -2.66 24.86 7.30
N LEU A 561 -3.46 25.69 6.61
CA LEU A 561 -3.87 27.02 7.08
C LEU A 561 -4.93 26.97 8.18
N GLU A 562 -5.98 26.18 7.99
CA GLU A 562 -7.17 26.23 8.85
C GLU A 562 -6.98 25.52 10.21
N ALA A 563 -5.78 25.09 10.56
CA ALA A 563 -5.51 24.41 11.82
C ALA A 563 -4.95 25.35 12.92
N VAL A 564 -4.55 26.57 12.56
CA VAL A 564 -4.07 27.60 13.51
C VAL A 564 -5.21 28.52 13.97
N GLY A 565 -6.23 28.74 13.14
CA GLY A 565 -7.32 29.68 13.42
C GLY A 565 -8.32 29.28 14.51
N ASP A 566 -8.23 28.08 15.09
CA ASP A 566 -9.12 27.65 16.19
C ASP A 566 -8.64 28.18 17.57
N GLU A 567 -7.40 28.69 17.70
CA GLU A 567 -6.86 29.16 19.00
C GLU A 567 -7.16 30.64 19.30
N GLU A 568 -7.28 31.50 18.28
CA GLU A 568 -7.63 32.92 18.50
C GLU A 568 -9.10 33.12 18.92
N GLU A 569 -10.01 32.19 18.57
CA GLU A 569 -11.44 32.30 18.92
C GLU A 569 -11.73 31.83 20.37
N VAL A 570 -10.81 31.07 20.98
CA VAL A 570 -10.89 30.62 22.38
C VAL A 570 -10.16 31.59 23.32
N ALA A 571 -9.16 32.33 22.83
CA ALA A 571 -8.45 33.34 23.62
C ALA A 571 -9.23 34.67 23.78
N LEU A 572 -10.36 34.84 23.08
CA LEU A 572 -11.17 36.07 23.06
C LEU A 572 -12.58 35.92 23.65
N ASN A 573 -12.88 34.81 24.35
CA ASN A 573 -14.14 34.63 25.10
C ASN A 573 -13.93 34.38 26.58
#